data_AF-A0A915WT10-F1
#
_entry.id   AF-A0A915WT10-F1
#
_cell.length_a   1.000
_cell.length_b   1.000
_cell.length_c   1.000
_cell.angle_alpha   90.00
_cell.angle_beta   90.00
_cell.angle_gamma   90.00
#
_symmetry.space_group_name_H-M   'P 1'
#
loop_
_entity.id
_entity.type
_entity.pdbx_description
1 polymer ?
#
loop_
_entity_poly.entity_id
_entity_poly.type
_entity_poly.pdbx_seq_one_letter_code
_entity_poly.pdbx_strand_id
1 'polypeptide(L)'
;MKGIIINYRMGRHRIYQNHIIVRFEDINDKYKAKNLIGKRIIWVSSGKKIFLGKIVDIHGNKGHVRARFRKGLPGQAIGDIVLLLEDRSKYEELKNKIKNAVDINQIRSIIINA
;
A
#
# COMPACT_ATOMS: atom_id res chain seq x y z
N MET A 1 10.24 -0.97 2.41
CA MET A 1 9.52 -2.08 3.08
C MET A 1 8.23 -2.41 2.32
N LYS A 2 7.90 -3.69 2.18
CA LYS A 2 6.76 -4.19 1.39
C LYS A 2 5.62 -4.67 2.28
N GLY A 3 4.41 -4.53 1.77
CA GLY A 3 3.21 -5.09 2.39
C GLY A 3 2.21 -5.54 1.34
N ILE A 4 1.18 -6.24 1.81
CA ILE A 4 0.12 -6.79 0.98
C ILE A 4 -1.21 -6.18 1.43
N ILE A 5 -2.04 -5.79 0.47
CA ILE A 5 -3.41 -5.36 0.73
C ILE A 5 -4.23 -6.59 1.07
N ILE A 6 -4.71 -6.68 2.31
CA ILE A 6 -5.49 -7.83 2.77
C ILE A 6 -6.95 -7.67 2.38
N ASN A 7 -7.54 -6.52 2.71
CA ASN A 7 -8.93 -6.22 2.39
C ASN A 7 -9.21 -4.72 2.56
N TYR A 8 -10.40 -4.29 2.17
CA TYR A 8 -10.95 -3.01 2.60
C TYR A 8 -11.36 -3.05 4.06
N ARG A 9 -11.37 -1.89 4.72
CA ARG A 9 -12.11 -1.75 5.96
C ARG A 9 -13.58 -1.96 5.65
N MET A 10 -14.21 -2.91 6.33
CA MET A 10 -15.62 -3.20 6.17
C MET A 10 -16.27 -3.59 7.49
N GLY A 11 -17.58 -3.38 7.57
CA GLY A 11 -18.45 -4.09 8.49
C GLY A 11 -19.18 -5.21 7.76
N ARG A 12 -20.19 -5.80 8.39
CA ARG A 12 -20.95 -6.93 7.81
C ARG A 12 -21.61 -6.61 6.46
N HIS A 13 -22.06 -5.37 6.24
CA HIS A 13 -22.77 -4.97 5.02
C HIS A 13 -22.20 -3.72 4.33
N ARG A 14 -21.19 -3.06 4.93
CA ARG A 14 -20.66 -1.78 4.43
C ARG A 14 -19.16 -1.87 4.20
N ILE A 15 -18.73 -1.43 3.02
CA ILE A 15 -17.31 -1.37 2.65
C ILE A 15 -16.88 0.09 2.55
N TYR A 16 -15.74 0.41 3.15
CA TYR A 16 -15.11 1.73 3.08
C TYR A 16 -13.98 1.69 2.05
N GLN A 17 -14.31 1.97 0.79
CA GLN A 17 -13.41 1.81 -0.36
C GLN A 17 -12.08 2.61 -0.28
N ASN A 18 -12.06 3.70 0.50
CA ASN A 18 -10.88 4.54 0.69
C ASN A 18 -9.98 4.11 1.86
N HIS A 19 -10.40 3.12 2.64
CA HIS A 19 -9.64 2.57 3.74
C HIS A 19 -9.30 1.12 3.44
N ILE A 20 -8.02 0.81 3.45
CA ILE A 20 -7.52 -0.55 3.24
C ILE A 20 -6.77 -1.03 4.49
N ILE A 21 -6.78 -2.34 4.66
CA ILE A 21 -6.01 -3.06 5.66
C ILE A 21 -4.78 -3.62 4.95
N VAL A 22 -3.61 -3.30 5.48
CA VAL A 22 -2.31 -3.71 4.94
C VAL A 22 -1.58 -4.54 5.97
N ARG A 23 -0.99 -5.64 5.51
CA ARG A 23 -0.05 -6.45 6.28
C ARG A 23 1.36 -6.21 5.73
N PHE A 24 2.27 -5.76 6.56
CA PHE A 24 3.69 -5.67 6.21
C PHE A 24 4.41 -6.96 6.59
N GLU A 25 5.41 -7.36 5.80
CA GLU A 25 6.09 -8.65 5.96
C GLU A 25 6.80 -8.81 7.31
N ASP A 26 7.46 -7.75 7.80
CA ASP A 26 8.27 -7.79 9.03
C ASP A 26 7.53 -7.32 10.30
N ILE A 27 6.21 -7.16 10.22
CA ILE A 27 5.41 -6.57 11.31
C ILE A 27 4.28 -7.52 11.69
N ASN A 28 4.51 -8.22 12.80
CA ASN A 28 3.60 -9.25 13.32
C ASN A 28 2.89 -8.83 14.61
N ASP A 29 3.17 -7.63 15.13
CA ASP A 29 2.63 -7.15 16.40
C ASP A 29 2.21 -5.67 16.34
N LYS A 30 1.21 -5.32 17.16
CA LYS A 30 0.61 -3.98 17.22
C LYS A 30 1.61 -2.89 17.64
N TYR A 31 2.58 -3.21 18.51
CA TYR A 31 3.53 -2.20 18.99
C TYR A 31 4.47 -1.77 17.87
N LYS A 32 4.96 -2.72 17.07
CA LYS A 32 5.75 -2.43 15.86
C LYS A 32 4.94 -1.67 14.81
N ALA A 33 3.69 -2.07 14.59
CA ALA A 33 2.80 -1.42 13.63
C ALA A 33 2.51 0.05 13.96
N LYS A 34 2.48 0.41 15.25
CA LYS A 34 2.27 1.80 15.70
C LYS A 34 3.32 2.76 15.14
N ASN A 35 4.56 2.30 14.98
CA ASN A 35 5.66 3.11 14.42
C ASN A 35 5.47 3.45 12.93
N LEU A 36 4.52 2.83 12.25
CA LEU A 36 4.19 3.13 10.87
C LEU A 36 3.12 4.21 10.71
N ILE A 37 2.41 4.57 11.79
CA ILE A 37 1.38 5.60 11.73
C ILE A 37 2.01 6.90 11.25
N GLY A 38 1.36 7.56 10.30
CA GLY A 38 1.86 8.80 9.70
C GLY A 38 2.69 8.58 8.43
N LYS A 39 3.30 7.41 8.25
CA LYS A 39 4.09 7.10 7.05
C LYS A 39 3.21 6.97 5.81
N ARG A 40 3.81 7.24 4.66
CA ARG A 40 3.14 7.20 3.36
C ARG A 40 3.32 5.83 2.72
N ILE A 41 2.33 5.41 1.95
CA ILE A 41 2.40 4.19 1.17
C ILE A 41 2.04 4.46 -0.27
N ILE A 42 2.51 3.59 -1.16
CA ILE A 42 2.17 3.61 -2.57
C ILE A 42 1.57 2.27 -2.97
N TRP A 43 0.53 2.38 -3.77
CA TRP A 43 0.05 1.30 -4.62
C TRP A 43 0.12 1.76 -6.09
N VAL A 44 0.43 0.85 -7.00
CA VAL A 44 0.51 1.14 -8.43
C VAL A 44 -0.45 0.22 -9.15
N SER A 45 -1.35 0.77 -9.96
CA SER A 45 -2.23 -0.07 -10.76
C SER A 45 -1.52 -0.61 -12.01
N SER A 46 -2.06 -1.68 -12.58
CA SER A 46 -1.61 -2.23 -13.87
C SER A 46 -1.61 -1.18 -14.99
N GLY A 47 -2.45 -0.16 -14.90
CA GLY A 47 -2.51 0.97 -15.83
C GLY A 47 -1.53 2.11 -15.54
N LYS A 48 -0.41 1.84 -14.86
CA LYS A 48 0.65 2.82 -14.48
C LYS A 48 0.17 3.96 -13.58
N LYS A 49 -1.04 3.90 -13.02
CA LYS A 49 -1.55 4.94 -12.11
C LYS A 49 -1.01 4.71 -10.71
N ILE A 50 -0.39 5.74 -10.16
CA ILE A 50 0.19 5.71 -8.81
C ILE A 50 -0.81 6.28 -7.82
N PHE A 51 -1.11 5.51 -6.79
CA PHE A 51 -1.99 5.88 -5.69
C PHE A 51 -1.15 6.09 -4.44
N LEU A 52 -1.28 7.29 -3.87
CA LEU A 52 -0.62 7.66 -2.62
C LEU A 52 -1.62 7.53 -1.47
N GLY A 53 -1.21 6.77 -0.46
CA GLY A 53 -1.93 6.59 0.79
C GLY A 53 -1.10 7.06 1.98
N LYS A 54 -1.78 7.19 3.12
CA LYS A 54 -1.15 7.42 4.43
C LYS A 54 -1.63 6.37 5.40
N ILE A 55 -0.73 5.83 6.21
CA ILE A 55 -1.09 4.95 7.32
C ILE A 55 -1.70 5.82 8.41
N VAL A 56 -2.95 5.55 8.74
CA VAL A 56 -3.73 6.35 9.68
C VAL A 56 -3.78 5.73 11.06
N ASP A 57 -3.76 4.40 11.16
CA ASP A 57 -3.99 3.70 12.41
C ASP A 57 -3.56 2.24 12.32
N ILE A 58 -3.46 1.56 13.47
CA ILE A 58 -3.32 0.11 13.54
C ILE A 58 -4.65 -0.60 13.28
N HIS A 59 -4.60 -1.86 12.91
CA HIS A 59 -5.78 -2.71 12.72
C HIS A 59 -5.59 -4.07 13.39
N GLY A 60 -6.33 -4.31 14.47
CA GLY A 60 -6.23 -5.54 15.27
C GLY A 60 -4.89 -5.70 15.98
N ASN A 61 -4.60 -6.92 16.44
CA ASN A 61 -3.42 -7.22 17.26
C ASN A 61 -2.26 -7.85 16.47
N LYS A 62 -2.48 -8.30 15.23
CA LYS A 62 -1.49 -9.03 14.40
C LYS A 62 -0.54 -8.12 13.61
N GLY A 63 -0.41 -6.85 14.02
CA GLY A 63 0.48 -5.90 13.34
C GLY A 63 -0.03 -5.37 11.98
N HIS A 64 -1.30 -5.57 11.64
CA HIS A 64 -1.87 -4.94 10.44
C HIS A 64 -2.10 -3.45 10.68
N VAL A 65 -2.12 -2.69 9.58
CA VAL A 65 -2.40 -1.26 9.64
C VAL A 65 -3.53 -0.88 8.71
N ARG A 66 -4.21 0.19 9.06
CA ARG A 66 -5.19 0.86 8.22
C ARG A 66 -4.51 1.99 7.47
N ALA A 67 -4.60 1.95 6.14
CA ALA A 67 -4.17 3.04 5.29
C ALA A 67 -5.36 3.70 4.59
N ARG A 68 -5.29 5.03 4.46
CA ARG A 68 -6.31 5.84 3.79
C ARG A 68 -5.74 6.44 2.51
N PHE A 69 -6.50 6.30 1.42
CA PHE A 69 -6.22 6.90 0.13
C PHE A 69 -7.19 8.05 -0.16
N ARG A 70 -6.77 9.01 -0.99
CA ARG A 70 -7.64 10.12 -1.41
C ARG A 70 -8.82 9.62 -2.24
N LYS A 71 -8.55 8.74 -3.20
CA LYS A 71 -9.56 8.00 -3.97
C LYS A 71 -9.49 6.53 -3.55
N GLY A 72 -10.65 5.87 -3.49
CA GLY A 72 -10.70 4.45 -3.19
C GLY A 72 -9.89 3.63 -4.20
N LEU A 73 -9.33 2.54 -3.72
CA LEU A 73 -8.67 1.58 -4.60
C LEU A 73 -9.73 0.72 -5.30
N PRO A 74 -9.44 0.22 -6.51
CA PRO A 74 -10.31 -0.73 -7.19
C PRO A 74 -10.18 -2.12 -6.56
N GLY A 75 -11.22 -2.96 -6.64
CA GLY A 75 -11.25 -4.29 -6.00
C GLY A 75 -10.07 -5.20 -6.35
N GLN A 76 -9.54 -5.03 -7.56
CA GLN A 76 -8.35 -5.72 -8.09
C GLN A 76 -7.07 -5.46 -7.27
N ALA A 77 -7.06 -4.45 -6.39
CA ALA A 77 -5.93 -4.16 -5.51
C ALA A 77 -5.82 -5.15 -4.34
N ILE A 78 -6.85 -5.93 -4.02
CA ILE A 78 -6.78 -6.94 -2.96
C ILE A 78 -5.76 -8.01 -3.35
N GLY A 79 -4.86 -8.34 -2.41
CA GLY A 79 -3.75 -9.28 -2.63
C GLY A 79 -2.53 -8.67 -3.30
N ASP A 80 -2.60 -7.40 -3.72
CA ASP A 80 -1.50 -6.74 -4.42
C ASP A 80 -0.51 -6.08 -3.44
N ILE A 81 0.69 -5.79 -3.95
CA ILE A 81 1.81 -5.27 -3.17
C ILE A 81 1.68 -3.75 -3.00
N VAL A 82 1.95 -3.30 -1.78
CA VAL A 82 2.12 -1.90 -1.42
C VAL A 82 3.51 -1.65 -0.87
N LEU A 83 4.04 -0.46 -1.18
CA LEU A 83 5.36 -0.04 -0.76
C LEU A 83 5.24 1.05 0.30
N LEU A 84 5.95 0.89 1.41
CA LEU A 84 6.15 1.96 2.37
C LEU A 84 7.17 2.96 1.80
N LEU A 85 6.81 4.24 1.82
CA LEU A 85 7.73 5.33 1.53
C LEU A 85 8.42 5.79 2.81
N GLU A 86 9.74 5.76 2.79
CA GLU A 86 10.59 6.38 3.81
C GLU A 86 10.81 7.85 3.46
N ASP A 87 11.26 8.13 2.24
CA ASP A 87 11.62 9.48 1.78
C ASP A 87 10.98 9.89 0.45
N ARG A 88 10.98 11.20 0.21
CA ARG A 88 10.51 11.79 -1.06
C ARG A 88 11.40 11.43 -2.24
N SER A 89 12.71 11.27 -2.04
CA SER A 89 13.65 10.89 -3.11
C SER A 89 13.30 9.52 -3.69
N LYS A 90 13.02 8.54 -2.82
CA LYS A 90 12.60 7.20 -3.22
C LYS A 90 11.29 7.20 -4.02
N TYR A 91 10.39 8.12 -3.71
CA TYR A 91 9.15 8.29 -4.47
C TYR A 91 9.40 8.73 -5.92
N GLU A 92 10.22 9.78 -6.12
CA GLU A 92 10.47 10.30 -7.46
C GLU A 92 11.24 9.28 -8.33
N GLU A 93 12.19 8.54 -7.74
CA GLU A 93 12.88 7.45 -8.41
C GLU A 93 11.89 6.37 -8.89
N LEU A 94 11.02 5.89 -8.00
CA LEU A 94 10.02 4.87 -8.32
C LEU A 94 9.05 5.36 -9.41
N LYS A 95 8.60 6.62 -9.30
CA LYS A 95 7.70 7.25 -10.26
C LYS A 95 8.32 7.34 -11.66
N ASN A 96 9.60 7.70 -11.75
CA ASN A 96 10.32 7.73 -13.02
C ASN A 96 10.47 6.33 -13.62
N LYS A 97 10.82 5.32 -12.80
CA LYS A 97 10.89 3.92 -13.24
C LYS A 97 9.54 3.41 -13.78
N ILE A 98 8.44 3.69 -13.09
CA ILE A 98 7.09 3.28 -13.52
C ILE A 98 6.66 4.00 -14.81
N LYS A 99 6.98 5.29 -14.95
CA LYS A 99 6.66 6.06 -16.17
C LYS A 99 7.37 5.50 -17.41
N ASN A 100 8.61 5.06 -17.25
CA ASN A 100 9.43 4.49 -18.32
C ASN A 100 9.19 2.99 -18.54
N ALA A 101 8.40 2.33 -17.70
CA ALA A 101 8.08 0.91 -17.88
C ALA A 101 7.24 0.71 -19.15
N VAL A 102 7.57 -0.30 -19.94
CA VAL A 102 6.91 -0.60 -21.21
C VAL A 102 5.62 -1.39 -20.94
N ASP A 103 5.73 -2.49 -20.20
CA ASP A 103 4.65 -3.45 -19.97
C ASP A 103 4.27 -3.61 -18.47
N ILE A 104 3.25 -4.43 -18.20
CA ILE A 104 2.77 -4.73 -16.85
C ILE A 104 3.76 -5.57 -16.05
N ASN A 105 4.52 -6.44 -16.71
CA ASN A 105 5.45 -7.36 -16.06
C ASN A 105 6.66 -6.60 -15.49
N GLN A 106 7.14 -5.60 -16.21
CA GLN A 106 8.20 -4.69 -15.78
C GLN A 106 7.75 -3.86 -14.57
N ILE A 107 6.51 -3.36 -14.56
CA ILE A 107 5.95 -2.65 -13.39
C ILE A 107 5.94 -3.57 -12.16
N ARG A 108 5.45 -4.82 -12.32
CA ARG A 108 5.45 -5.81 -11.24
C ARG A 108 6.87 -6.11 -10.75
N SER A 109 7.82 -6.29 -11.65
CA SER A 109 9.23 -6.52 -11.32
C SER A 109 9.82 -5.32 -10.55
N ILE A 110 9.54 -4.09 -10.97
CA ILE A 110 9.96 -2.88 -10.26
C ILE A 110 9.41 -2.86 -8.83
N ILE A 111 8.12 -3.17 -8.65
CA ILE A 111 7.48 -3.17 -7.32
C ILE A 111 8.04 -4.30 -6.43
N ILE A 112 8.23 -5.49 -7.00
CA ILE A 112 8.80 -6.64 -6.29
C ILE A 112 10.25 -6.37 -5.89
N ASN A 113 11.00 -5.54 -6.61
CA ASN A 113 12.42 -5.26 -6.33
C ASN A 113 12.67 -3.92 -5.59
N ALA A 114 11.64 -3.14 -5.27
CA ALA A 114 11.73 -1.84 -4.59
C ALA A 114 11.78 -1.93 -3.04
#